data_AF-A0AAJ1ESJ2-F1
#
_entry.id   AF-A0AAJ1ESJ2-F1
#
_cell.length_a   1.000
_cell.length_b   1.000
_cell.length_c   1.000
_cell.angle_alpha   90.00
_cell.angle_beta   90.00
_cell.angle_gamma   90.00
#
_symmetry.space_group_name_H-M   'P 1'
#
loop_
_entity.id
_entity.type
_entity.pdbx_description
1 polymer ?
#
loop_
_entity_poly.entity_id
_entity_poly.type
_entity_poly.pdbx_seq_one_letter_code
_entity_poly.pdbx_strand_id
1 'polypeptide(L)' 'CQTCIKVCPMNNIELIEGKIKIKDNCMTCLACFHWCPTAAIYMSKEKEIERREKYHHPDVRLTDIIKQKYNEFVE' A
#
# COMPACT_ATOMS: atom_id res chain seq x y z
N CYS A 1 6.17 -9.64 3.34
CA CYS A 1 6.21 -8.63 4.42
C CYS A 1 4.81 -8.15 4.87
N GLN A 2 3.77 -8.23 4.01
CA GLN A 2 2.40 -7.82 4.35
C GLN A 2 2.20 -6.32 4.67
N THR A 3 3.17 -5.46 4.31
CA THR A 3 3.07 -4.00 4.51
C THR A 3 1.82 -3.40 3.84
N CYS A 4 1.46 -3.88 2.65
CA CYS A 4 0.28 -3.44 1.90
C CYS A 4 -1.04 -3.57 2.71
N ILE A 5 -1.17 -4.61 3.54
CA ILE A 5 -2.35 -4.82 4.40
C ILE A 5 -2.41 -3.75 5.51
N LYS A 6 -1.25 -3.37 6.05
CA LYS A 6 -1.15 -2.39 7.15
C LYS A 6 -1.42 -0.96 6.68
N VAL A 7 -0.95 -0.60 5.48
CA VAL A 7 -1.09 0.77 4.93
C VAL A 7 -2.39 0.99 4.16
N CYS A 8 -3.21 -0.04 3.92
CA CYS A 8 -4.48 0.13 3.21
C CYS A 8 -5.57 0.64 4.19
N PRO A 9 -6.03 1.91 4.06
CA PRO A 9 -7.05 2.44 4.95
C PRO A 9 -8.42 1.79 4.73
N MET A 10 -8.69 1.29 3.52
CA MET A 10 -9.97 0.69 3.14
C MET A 10 -10.14 -0.77 3.59
N ASN A 11 -9.16 -1.36 4.30
CA ASN A 11 -9.14 -2.80 4.59
C ASN A 11 -9.36 -3.67 3.34
N ASN A 12 -8.81 -3.22 2.21
CA ASN A 12 -9.07 -3.80 0.90
C ASN A 12 -8.10 -4.92 0.50
N ILE A 13 -7.07 -5.19 1.31
CA ILE A 13 -5.99 -6.12 0.99
C ILE A 13 -5.91 -7.20 2.06
N GLU A 14 -5.92 -8.47 1.64
CA GLU A 14 -5.91 -9.65 2.51
C GLU A 14 -4.84 -10.66 2.07
N LEU A 15 -4.41 -11.51 2.99
CA LEU A 15 -3.57 -12.66 2.71
C LEU A 15 -4.45 -13.92 2.64
N ILE A 16 -4.58 -14.51 1.45
CA ILE A 16 -5.37 -15.72 1.21
C ILE A 16 -4.42 -16.77 0.61
N GLU A 17 -4.30 -17.93 1.25
CA GLU A 17 -3.44 -19.03 0.77
C GLU A 17 -1.99 -18.58 0.49
N GLY A 18 -1.46 -17.69 1.33
CA GLY A 18 -0.10 -17.15 1.19
C GLY A 18 0.05 -16.10 0.07
N LYS A 19 -1.03 -15.74 -0.63
CA LYS A 19 -1.03 -14.71 -1.70
C LYS A 19 -1.79 -13.47 -1.26
N ILE A 20 -1.29 -12.31 -1.70
CA ILE A 20 -1.99 -11.04 -1.50
C ILE A 20 -3.17 -10.97 -2.47
N LYS A 21 -4.37 -10.72 -1.94
CA LYS A 21 -5.58 -10.42 -2.72
C LYS A 21 -6.02 -8.99 -2.44
N ILE A 22 -6.20 -8.20 -3.50
CA ILE A 22 -6.80 -6.87 -3.47
C ILE A 22 -8.28 -7.05 -3.85
N LYS A 23 -9.21 -6.60 -3.00
CA LYS A 23 -10.66 -6.67 -3.24
C LYS A 23 -11.14 -5.44 -4.02
N ASP A 24 -12.46 -5.28 -4.16
CA ASP A 24 -13.06 -4.29 -5.05
C ASP A 24 -13.24 -2.89 -4.42
N ASN A 25 -12.84 -2.68 -3.17
CA ASN A 25 -12.96 -1.41 -2.44
C ASN A 25 -11.67 -0.58 -2.51
N CYS A 26 -10.96 -0.62 -3.64
CA CYS A 26 -9.72 0.14 -3.83
C CYS A 26 -10.04 1.60 -4.16
N MET A 27 -9.55 2.55 -3.35
CA MET A 27 -9.68 3.99 -3.62
C MET A 27 -8.52 4.59 -4.44
N THR A 28 -7.60 3.76 -4.91
CA THR A 28 -6.43 4.18 -5.72
C THR A 28 -5.55 5.24 -5.03
N CYS A 29 -5.37 5.15 -3.70
CA CYS A 29 -4.48 6.06 -2.96
C CYS A 29 -2.98 5.79 -3.13
N LEU A 30 -2.61 4.66 -3.75
CA LEU A 30 -1.24 4.22 -4.03
C LEU A 30 -0.31 3.98 -2.82
N ALA A 31 -0.83 4.04 -1.59
CA ALA A 31 -0.02 3.77 -0.39
C ALA A 31 0.65 2.39 -0.44
N CYS A 32 -0.10 1.33 -0.81
CA CYS A 32 0.44 -0.02 -0.91
C CYS A 32 1.51 -0.18 -2.00
N PHE A 33 1.47 0.61 -3.07
CA PHE A 33 2.46 0.61 -4.15
C PHE A 33 3.77 1.23 -3.68
N HIS A 34 3.71 2.46 -3.15
CA HIS A 34 4.88 3.21 -2.73
C HIS A 34 5.59 2.60 -1.51
N TRP A 35 4.82 2.05 -0.56
CA TRP A 35 5.36 1.49 0.68
C TRP A 35 5.65 -0.01 0.63
N CYS A 36 5.57 -0.66 -0.54
CA CYS A 36 5.92 -2.07 -0.67
C CYS A 36 7.45 -2.24 -0.75
N PRO A 37 8.12 -2.80 0.29
CA PRO A 37 9.57 -2.94 0.29
C PRO A 37 10.08 -3.97 -0.73
N THR A 38 9.21 -4.89 -1.17
CA THR A 38 9.57 -5.96 -2.12
C THR A 38 9.03 -5.70 -3.52
N ALA A 39 8.51 -4.50 -3.80
CA ALA A 39 7.97 -4.16 -5.12
C ALA A 39 6.87 -5.10 -5.66
N ALA A 40 6.12 -5.77 -4.79
CA ALA A 40 5.15 -6.81 -5.17
C ALA A 40 3.77 -6.27 -5.62
N ILE A 41 3.54 -4.96 -5.52
CA ILE A 41 2.29 -4.29 -5.94
C ILE A 41 2.58 -3.53 -7.22
N TYR A 42 1.71 -3.69 -8.22
CA TYR A 42 1.82 -3.07 -9.53
C TYR A 42 0.61 -2.17 -9.80
N MET A 43 0.82 -1.03 -10.48
CA MET A 43 -0.25 -0.09 -10.80
C MET A 43 -1.14 -0.57 -11.95
N SER A 44 -0.56 -1.30 -12.91
CA SER A 44 -1.29 -1.81 -14.07
C SER A 44 -0.56 -3.01 -14.68
N LYS A 45 -1.19 -3.65 -15.66
CA LYS A 45 -0.62 -4.81 -16.38
C LYS A 45 0.28 -4.39 -17.54
N GLU A 46 0.25 -3.12 -17.94
CA GLU A 46 1.10 -2.56 -18.96
C GLU A 46 2.52 -2.35 -18.42
N LYS A 47 3.52 -2.98 -19.04
CA LYS A 47 4.92 -3.02 -18.58
C LYS A 47 5.52 -1.63 -18.31
N GLU A 48 5.15 -0.62 -19.10
CA GLU A 48 5.63 0.76 -18.96
C GLU A 48 5.10 1.45 -17.69
N ILE A 49 3.92 1.07 -17.22
CA ILE A 49 3.25 1.65 -16.05
C ILE A 49 3.48 0.78 -14.80
N GLU A 50 3.68 -0.52 -14.99
CA GLU A 50 3.90 -1.53 -13.96
C GLU A 50 5.04 -1.17 -12.99
N ARG A 51 6.10 -0.50 -13.49
CA ARG A 51 7.36 -0.26 -12.75
C ARG A 51 7.66 1.20 -12.45
N ARG A 52 6.65 2.06 -12.31
CA ARG A 52 6.88 3.44 -11.86
C ARG A 52 7.73 3.48 -10.59
N GLU A 53 8.56 4.50 -10.48
CA GLU A 53 9.40 4.68 -9.31
C GLU A 53 8.55 4.83 -8.04
N LYS A 54 9.01 4.21 -6.96
CA LYS A 54 8.37 4.32 -5.66
C LYS A 54 8.95 5.53 -4.95
N TYR A 55 8.09 6.45 -4.58
CA TYR A 55 8.47 7.61 -3.79
C TYR A 55 7.58 7.71 -2.56
N HIS A 56 8.19 8.05 -1.43
CA HIS A 56 7.51 8.67 -0.32
C HIS A 56 8.41 9.81 0.18
N HIS A 57 7.80 10.82 0.80
CA HIS A 57 8.56 11.92 1.38
C HIS A 57 9.53 11.38 2.47
N PRO A 58 10.79 11.84 2.55
CA PRO A 58 11.77 11.34 3.53
C PRO A 58 11.33 11.54 4.98
N ASP A 59 10.58 12.62 5.26
CA ASP A 59 10.08 12.91 6.61
C ASP A 59 8.83 12.12 6.99
N VAL A 60 8.19 11.46 6.02
CA VAL A 60 7.03 10.59 6.28
C VAL A 60 7.55 9.18 6.48
N ARG A 61 7.16 8.56 7.59
CA ARG A 61 7.52 7.19 7.95
C ARG A 61 6.38 6.24 7.64
N LEU A 62 6.71 4.96 7.50
CA LEU A 62 5.71 3.90 7.32
C LEU A 62 4.67 3.91 8.44
N THR A 63 5.10 4.19 9.68
CA THR A 63 4.22 4.30 10.84
C THR A 63 3.18 5.40 10.69
N ASP A 64 3.53 6.52 10.06
CA ASP A 64 2.61 7.65 9.89
C ASP A 64 1.48 7.28 8.94
N ILE A 65 1.80 6.53 7.88
CA ILE A 65 0.83 5.98 6.95
C ILE A 65 -0.05 4.90 7.61
N ILE A 66 0.53 4.02 8.43
CA ILE A 66 -0.24 2.99 9.14
C ILE A 66 -1.25 3.64 10.10
N LYS A 67 -0.89 4.74 10.77
CA LYS A 67 -1.80 5.46 11.69
C LYS A 67 -3.01 6.07 10.99
N GLN A 68 -2.88 6.49 9.73
CA GLN A 68 -4.02 7.02 8.94
C GLN A 68 -5.17 6.01 8.83
N LYS A 69 -4.88 4.71 8.85
CA LYS A 69 -5.90 3.66 8.84
C LYS A 69 -6.80 3.68 10.08
N TYR A 70 -6.26 4.10 11.22
CA TYR A 70 -6.96 4.07 12.51
C TYR A 70 -7.53 5.44 12.90
N ASN A 71 -7.40 6.46 12.04
CA ASN A 71 -7.71 7.87 12.35
C ASN A 71 -7.03 8.36 13.65
N GLU A 72 -5.88 7.78 13.99
CA GLU A 72 -5.05 8.21 15.10
C GLU A 72 -4.17 9.36 14.63
N PHE A 73 -4.75 10.57 14.59
CA PHE A 73 -3.95 11.78 14.43
C PHE A 73 -3.18 11.99 15.73
N VAL A 74 -1.86 11.93 15.62
CA VAL A 74 -0.93 12.14 16.72
C VAL A 74 -1.10 13.58 17.20
N GLU A 75 -1.58 13.77 18.43
CA GLU A 75 -1.47 15.03 19.16
C GLU A 75 0.00 15.45 19.34
#